data_AF-A0A1A0DC41-F1
#
_entry.id   AF-A0A1A0DC41-F1
#
_cell.length_a   1.000
_cell.length_b   1.000
_cell.length_c   1.000
_cell.angle_alpha   90.00
_cell.angle_beta   90.00
_cell.angle_gamma   90.00
#
_symmetry.space_group_name_H-M   'P 1'
#
loop_
_entity.id
_entity.type
_entity.pdbx_description
1 polymer ?
#
loop_
_entity_poly.entity_id
_entity_poly.type
_entity_poly.pdbx_seq_one_letter_code
_entity_poly.pdbx_strand_id
1 'polypeptide(L)'
;MRKSRSISDRKFRTNVMDACAYSMTITGVLRRVYGQMRHGTEILARAAKVTPRTAKNWMDGANGPRGAELIRLMQECEELRLEINRIVEEGKCQKGSE
;
A
#
# COMPACT_ATOMS: atom_id res chain seq x y z
N MET A 1 5.12 -49.34 5.43
CA MET A 1 4.16 -48.38 4.85
C MET A 1 4.61 -46.96 5.16
N ARG A 2 4.99 -46.17 4.15
CA ARG A 2 5.37 -44.75 4.30
C ARG A 2 4.11 -43.90 4.37
N LYS A 3 3.89 -43.18 5.47
CA LYS A 3 2.83 -42.16 5.57
C LYS A 3 3.50 -40.79 5.50
N SER A 4 3.69 -40.30 4.27
CA SER A 4 3.97 -38.90 4.00
C SER A 4 2.80 -38.05 4.51
N ARG A 5 3.04 -37.09 5.40
CA ARG A 5 2.04 -36.10 5.81
C ARG A 5 2.59 -34.67 5.74
N SER A 6 1.98 -33.95 4.81
CA SER A 6 1.70 -32.51 4.69
C SER A 6 2.84 -31.50 4.82
N ILE A 7 3.32 -31.04 3.67
CA ILE A 7 3.88 -29.71 3.44
C ILE A 7 2.72 -28.72 3.39
N SER A 8 2.08 -28.34 4.50
CA SER A 8 0.97 -27.36 4.45
C SER A 8 0.67 -26.69 5.79
N ASP A 9 1.64 -26.03 6.42
CA ASP A 9 1.30 -25.10 7.52
C ASP A 9 2.32 -23.95 7.67
N ARG A 10 2.86 -23.48 6.55
CA ARG A 10 3.56 -22.19 6.55
C ARG A 10 2.52 -21.09 6.29
N LYS A 11 1.62 -20.88 7.26
CA LYS A 11 0.86 -19.63 7.36
C LYS A 11 1.89 -18.50 7.26
N PHE A 12 1.93 -17.81 6.12
CA PHE A 12 2.61 -16.53 6.03
C PHE A 12 2.07 -15.71 7.19
N ARG A 13 2.90 -15.49 8.22
CA ARG A 13 2.54 -14.62 9.33
C ARG A 13 2.52 -13.23 8.72
N THR A 14 1.37 -12.82 8.19
CA THR A 14 1.12 -11.43 7.82
C THR A 14 1.28 -10.64 9.10
N ASN A 15 2.44 -10.00 9.25
CA ASN A 15 2.73 -9.22 10.44
C ASN A 15 1.68 -8.10 10.44
N VAL A 16 0.84 -8.03 11.46
CA VAL A 16 -0.18 -6.97 11.57
C VAL A 16 0.49 -5.58 11.59
N MET A 17 1.77 -5.54 12.00
CA MET A 17 2.68 -4.40 11.84
C MET A 17 2.86 -3.96 10.38
N ASP A 18 3.00 -4.89 9.42
CA ASP A 18 3.25 -4.56 8.01
C ASP A 18 2.02 -3.93 7.34
N ALA A 19 0.82 -4.43 7.67
CA ALA A 19 -0.42 -3.90 7.12
C ALA A 19 -0.76 -2.50 7.68
N CYS A 20 -0.55 -2.29 8.98
CA CYS A 20 -0.73 -0.98 9.62
C CYS A 20 0.28 0.05 9.09
N ALA A 21 1.56 -0.35 8.99
CA ALA A 21 2.61 0.47 8.40
C ALA A 21 2.29 0.81 6.94
N TYR A 22 1.82 -0.16 6.15
CA TYR A 22 1.38 0.08 4.78
C TYR A 22 0.27 1.14 4.70
N SER A 23 -0.82 0.99 5.48
CA SER A 23 -1.92 1.96 5.44
C SER A 23 -1.47 3.35 5.90
N MET A 24 -0.66 3.44 6.96
CA MET A 24 -0.18 4.72 7.47
C MET A 24 0.71 5.43 6.45
N THR A 25 1.62 4.71 5.79
CA THR A 25 2.49 5.31 4.79
C THR A 25 1.71 5.79 3.58
N ILE A 26 0.80 4.96 3.04
CA ILE A 26 -0.06 5.36 1.93
C ILE A 26 -0.90 6.59 2.31
N THR A 27 -1.59 6.56 3.45
CA THR A 27 -2.39 7.70 3.91
C THR A 27 -1.54 8.95 4.05
N GLY A 28 -0.33 8.84 4.60
CA GLY A 28 0.63 9.95 4.71
C GLY A 28 0.95 10.59 3.36
N VAL A 29 1.27 9.78 2.35
CA VAL A 29 1.55 10.28 1.00
C VAL A 29 0.31 10.92 0.38
N LEU A 30 -0.84 10.22 0.42
CA LEU A 30 -2.07 10.70 -0.21
C LEU A 30 -2.50 12.05 0.38
N ARG A 31 -2.34 12.25 1.69
CA ARG A 31 -2.63 13.55 2.34
C ARG A 31 -1.65 14.64 1.92
N ARG A 32 -0.37 14.33 1.73
CA ARG A 32 0.62 15.31 1.23
C ARG A 32 0.33 15.73 -0.21
N VAL A 33 0.09 14.76 -1.08
CA VAL A 33 -0.14 15.00 -2.51
C VAL A 33 -1.52 15.61 -2.75
N TYR A 34 -2.57 14.91 -2.34
CA TYR A 34 -3.94 15.28 -2.71
C TYR A 34 -4.62 16.15 -1.65
N GLY A 35 -4.22 16.07 -0.39
CA GLY A 35 -4.88 16.81 0.70
C GLY A 35 -4.73 18.34 0.61
N GLN A 36 -3.74 18.84 -0.12
CA GLN A 36 -3.55 20.28 -0.37
C GLN A 36 -4.27 20.78 -1.63
N MET A 37 -4.80 19.86 -2.46
CA MET A 37 -5.45 20.22 -3.72
C MET A 37 -6.92 20.54 -3.51
N ARG A 38 -7.40 21.60 -4.17
CA ARG A 38 -8.84 21.84 -4.32
C ARG A 38 -9.44 20.64 -5.07
N HIS A 39 -10.45 20.00 -4.50
CA HIS A 39 -11.03 18.75 -5.02
C HIS A 39 -10.05 17.56 -5.05
N GLY A 40 -9.08 17.51 -4.13
CA GLY A 40 -8.10 16.43 -4.04
C GLY A 40 -8.72 15.04 -3.92
N THR A 41 -9.84 14.90 -3.19
CA THR A 41 -10.59 13.65 -3.09
C THR A 41 -11.09 13.17 -4.45
N GLU A 42 -11.65 14.07 -5.25
CA GLU A 42 -12.22 13.77 -6.57
C GLU A 42 -11.12 13.48 -7.59
N ILE A 43 -9.99 14.20 -7.52
CA ILE A 43 -8.81 13.93 -8.35
C ILE A 43 -8.25 12.54 -8.04
N LEU A 44 -8.06 12.21 -6.75
CA LEU A 44 -7.60 10.91 -6.30
C LEU A 44 -8.55 9.78 -6.74
N ALA A 45 -9.85 10.00 -6.60
CA ALA A 45 -10.87 9.03 -7.00
C ALA A 45 -10.82 8.71 -8.50
N ARG A 46 -10.63 9.74 -9.35
CA ARG A 46 -10.49 9.58 -10.80
C ARG A 46 -9.22 8.80 -11.15
N ALA A 47 -8.07 9.15 -10.57
CA ALA A 47 -6.80 8.46 -10.80
C ALA A 47 -6.89 6.97 -10.45
N ALA A 48 -7.50 6.62 -9.31
CA ALA A 48 -7.64 5.23 -8.88
C ALA A 48 -8.83 4.48 -9.50
N LYS A 49 -9.70 5.16 -10.26
CA LYS A 49 -10.99 4.64 -10.77
C LYS A 49 -11.88 4.08 -9.65
N VAL A 50 -12.05 4.85 -8.58
CA VAL A 50 -12.88 4.50 -7.41
C VAL A 50 -13.88 5.61 -7.08
N THR A 51 -14.75 5.38 -6.10
CA THR A 51 -15.67 6.41 -5.63
C THR A 51 -14.94 7.48 -4.78
N PRO A 52 -15.43 8.73 -4.75
CA PRO A 52 -14.90 9.76 -3.85
C PRO A 52 -14.93 9.35 -2.38
N ARG A 53 -15.94 8.57 -1.96
CA ARG A 53 -16.00 8.02 -0.60
C ARG A 53 -14.83 7.08 -0.30
N THR A 54 -14.51 6.19 -1.23
CA THR A 54 -13.36 5.28 -1.09
C THR A 54 -12.06 6.06 -1.02
N ALA A 55 -11.87 7.04 -1.90
CA ALA A 55 -10.69 7.90 -1.89
C ALA A 55 -10.56 8.69 -0.57
N LYS A 56 -11.67 9.21 -0.05
CA LYS A 56 -11.70 9.89 1.25
C LYS A 56 -11.31 8.94 2.38
N ASN A 57 -11.84 7.73 2.41
CA ASN A 57 -11.49 6.74 3.43
C ASN A 57 -9.99 6.41 3.45
N TRP A 58 -9.32 6.42 2.29
CA TRP A 58 -7.86 6.25 2.21
C TRP A 58 -7.09 7.43 2.81
N MET A 59 -7.56 8.66 2.58
CA MET A 59 -6.97 9.85 3.18
C MET A 59 -7.25 9.96 4.69
N ASP A 60 -8.38 9.42 5.14
CA ASP A 60 -8.74 9.34 6.56
C ASP A 60 -8.07 8.14 7.26
N GLY A 61 -7.41 7.24 6.51
CA GLY A 61 -6.73 6.05 7.05
C GLY A 61 -7.66 4.93 7.49
N ALA A 62 -8.94 4.97 7.11
CA ALA A 62 -9.92 3.94 7.48
C ALA A 62 -9.68 2.61 6.74
N ASN A 63 -9.15 2.66 5.52
CA ASN A 63 -8.67 1.53 4.75
C ASN A 63 -7.60 1.99 3.74
N GLY A 64 -6.94 1.05 3.07
CA GLY A 64 -5.93 1.34 2.03
C GLY A 64 -6.37 0.89 0.63
N PRO A 65 -5.71 1.39 -0.42
CA PRO A 65 -5.88 0.88 -1.78
C PRO A 65 -5.41 -0.58 -1.84
N ARG A 66 -6.10 -1.38 -2.65
CA ARG A 66 -5.75 -2.76 -2.99
C ARG A 66 -4.79 -2.78 -4.18
N GLY A 67 -4.26 -3.95 -4.52
CA GLY A 67 -3.22 -4.09 -5.56
C GLY A 67 -3.52 -3.37 -6.88
N ALA A 68 -4.70 -3.57 -7.48
CA ALA A 68 -5.05 -2.91 -8.74
C ALA A 68 -5.21 -1.38 -8.60
N GLU A 69 -5.72 -0.91 -7.46
CA GLU A 69 -5.88 0.52 -7.17
C GLU A 69 -4.52 1.18 -6.94
N LEU A 70 -3.65 0.51 -6.19
CA LEU A 70 -2.27 0.96 -5.96
C LEU A 70 -1.49 1.08 -7.26
N ILE A 71 -1.57 0.08 -8.15
CA ILE A 71 -0.88 0.12 -9.46
C ILE A 71 -1.34 1.34 -10.27
N ARG A 72 -2.65 1.61 -10.33
CA ARG A 72 -3.19 2.79 -11.02
C ARG A 72 -2.69 4.08 -10.39
N LEU A 73 -2.70 4.16 -9.06
CA LEU A 73 -2.17 5.34 -8.38
C LEU A 73 -0.68 5.55 -8.64
N MET A 74 0.14 4.49 -8.68
CA MET A 74 1.56 4.59 -8.99
C MET A 74 1.85 4.99 -10.45
N GLN A 75 0.92 4.72 -11.37
CA GLN A 75 1.01 5.19 -12.75
C GLN A 75 0.76 6.70 -12.85
N GLU A 76 -0.25 7.19 -12.11
CA GLU A 76 -0.70 8.60 -12.16
C GLU A 76 0.04 9.53 -11.18
N CYS A 77 0.60 8.99 -10.09
CA CYS A 77 1.23 9.75 -9.01
C CYS A 77 2.68 9.31 -8.82
N GLU A 78 3.60 10.11 -9.35
CA GLU A 78 5.03 9.86 -9.21
C GLU A 78 5.49 9.87 -7.75
N GLU A 79 5.03 10.81 -6.93
CA GLU A 79 5.44 10.90 -5.52
C GLU A 79 5.05 9.63 -4.74
N LEU A 80 3.85 9.08 -5.00
CA LEU A 80 3.44 7.81 -4.41
C LEU A 80 4.27 6.63 -4.91
N ARG A 81 4.58 6.59 -6.21
CA ARG A 81 5.45 5.56 -6.79
C ARG A 81 6.84 5.60 -6.17
N LEU A 82 7.44 6.77 -6.03
CA LEU A 82 8.76 6.95 -5.44
C LEU A 82 8.78 6.53 -3.98
N GLU A 83 7.79 6.92 -3.19
CA GLU A 83 7.72 6.53 -1.78
C GLU A 83 7.56 5.02 -1.61
N ILE A 84 6.69 4.38 -2.40
CA ILE A 84 6.51 2.93 -2.34
C ILE A 84 7.79 2.20 -2.78
N ASN A 85 8.46 2.68 -3.83
CA ASN A 85 9.74 2.13 -4.24
C ASN A 85 10.80 2.29 -3.15
N ARG A 86 10.86 3.45 -2.46
CA ARG A 86 11.76 3.67 -1.32
C ARG A 86 11.54 2.61 -0.23
N ILE A 87 10.30 2.37 0.17
CA ILE A 87 9.96 1.33 1.17
C ILE A 87 10.41 -0.06 0.69
N VAL A 88 10.19 -0.38 -0.58
CA VAL A 88 10.60 -1.65 -1.18
C VAL A 88 12.12 -1.81 -1.18
N GLU A 89 12.88 -0.76 -1.48
CA GLU A 89 14.35 -0.79 -1.44
C GLU A 89 14.90 -0.84 -0.01
N GLU A 90 14.32 -0.07 0.93
CA GLU A 90 14.67 -0.13 2.36
C GLU A 90 14.43 -1.54 2.94
N GLY A 91 13.36 -2.20 2.53
CA GLY A 91 13.07 -3.59 2.88
C GLY A 91 14.01 -4.63 2.24
N LYS A 92 14.80 -4.26 1.22
CA LYS A 92 15.82 -5.13 0.58
C LYS A 92 17.19 -5.05 1.26
N CYS A 93 17.40 -4.17 2.23
CA CYS A 93 18.69 -3.94 2.89
C CYS A 93 18.93 -4.77 4.17
N GLN A 94 18.36 -5.97 4.26
CA GLN A 94 18.83 -7.02 5.16
C GLN A 94 19.42 -8.17 4.34
N LYS A 95 20.50 -7.89 3.60
CA LYS A 95 21.47 -8.93 3.31
C LYS A 95 22.43 -8.93 4.48
N GLY A 96 22.35 -9.97 5.32
CA GLY A 96 23.32 -10.22 6.37
C GLY A 96 24.71 -10.14 5.79
N SER A 97 25.49 -9.19 6.29
CA SER A 97 26.93 -9.34 6.39
C SER A 97 27.22 -10.54 7.29
N GLU A 98 28.13 -11.37 6.81
CA GLU A 98 28.82 -12.50 7.47
C GLU A 98 28.11 -13.87 7.51
#